data_AF-A0A1V5T3U1-F1
#
_entry.id   AF-A0A1V5T3U1-F1
#
_cell.length_a   1.000
_cell.length_b   1.000
_cell.length_c   1.000
_cell.angle_alpha   90.00
_cell.angle_beta   90.00
_cell.angle_gamma   90.00
#
_symmetry.space_group_name_H-M   'P 1'
#
loop_
_entity.id
_entity.type
_entity.pdbx_description
1 polymer ?
#
loop_
_entity_poly.entity_id
_entity_poly.type
_entity_poly.pdbx_seq_one_letter_code
_entity_poly.pdbx_strand_id
1 'polypeptide(L)'
;MAGQAVHVINQITDDDRLVNGSVTLDGTNQQLGDAYCYDLIVQSPPSNAANVELGGENLVAGTNGIVLQPGDSIPISAQNISQVYVNGSAGEIVTFMYFTYRKAAQ
;
A
#
# COMPACT_ATOMS: atom_id res chain seq x y z
N MET A 1 28.30 -11.87 2.24
CA MET A 1 27.04 -11.71 2.98
C MET A 1 26.57 -10.28 2.74
N ALA A 2 25.61 -10.09 1.83
CA ALA A 2 25.11 -8.75 1.52
C ALA A 2 24.20 -8.30 2.68
N GLY A 3 24.60 -7.25 3.38
CA GLY A 3 23.79 -6.64 4.44
C GLY A 3 22.53 -6.05 3.82
N GLN A 4 21.38 -6.50 4.29
CA GLN A 4 20.09 -5.90 3.98
C GLN A 4 20.11 -4.47 4.54
N ALA A 5 19.89 -3.47 3.70
CA ALA A 5 19.77 -2.10 4.16
C ALA A 5 18.53 -2.00 5.04
N VAL A 6 18.72 -1.95 6.35
CA VAL A 6 17.67 -1.56 7.28
C VAL A 6 17.45 -0.08 7.04
N HIS A 7 16.33 0.26 6.40
CA HIS A 7 15.87 1.65 6.31
C HIS A 7 15.46 2.04 7.74
N VAL A 8 16.41 2.61 8.49
CA VAL A 8 16.14 3.21 9.79
C VAL A 8 15.43 4.53 9.50
N ILE A 9 14.11 4.58 9.71
CA ILE A 9 13.33 5.82 9.64
C ILE A 9 13.81 6.71 10.77
N ASN A 10 14.84 7.53 10.50
CA ASN A 10 15.55 8.32 11.51
C ASN A 10 14.83 9.64 11.87
N GLN A 11 13.57 9.78 11.49
CA GLN A 11 12.70 10.91 11.80
C GLN A 11 11.27 10.40 12.01
N ILE A 12 11.05 9.61 13.06
CA ILE A 12 9.72 9.54 13.68
C ILE A 12 9.65 10.81 14.54
N THR A 13 8.98 11.83 14.05
CA THR A 13 8.58 12.97 14.88
C THR A 13 7.45 12.51 15.83
N ASP A 14 7.27 13.17 16.98
CA ASP A 14 6.25 12.77 17.98
C ASP A 14 4.81 12.76 17.43
N ASP A 15 4.59 13.29 16.22
CA ASP A 15 3.31 13.32 15.50
C ASP A 15 3.14 12.21 14.44
N ASP A 16 4.18 11.41 14.17
CA ASP A 16 4.12 10.34 13.18
C ASP A 16 3.40 9.11 13.76
N ARG A 17 2.25 8.78 13.19
CA ARG A 17 1.44 7.63 13.59
C ARG A 17 1.59 6.51 12.57
N LEU A 18 1.94 5.31 13.04
CA LEU A 18 1.74 4.09 12.28
C LEU A 18 0.23 3.81 12.20
N VAL A 19 -0.30 3.78 10.99
CA VAL A 19 -1.68 3.44 10.70
C VAL A 19 -1.72 2.13 9.92
N ASN A 20 -2.63 1.25 10.31
CA ASN A 20 -2.92 0.02 9.58
C ASN A 20 -4.34 0.13 9.01
N GLY A 21 -4.53 -0.35 7.78
CA GLY A 21 -5.81 -0.39 7.10
C GLY A 21 -5.99 -1.67 6.30
N SER A 22 -7.23 -1.91 5.89
CA SER A 22 -7.58 -3.02 5.02
C SER A 22 -8.73 -2.63 4.09
N VAL A 23 -8.68 -3.10 2.85
CA VAL A 23 -9.76 -2.98 1.87
C VAL A 23 -10.13 -4.38 1.38
N THR A 24 -11.43 -4.66 1.34
CA THR A 24 -11.96 -5.83 0.62
C THR A 24 -12.31 -5.40 -0.79
N LEU A 25 -11.83 -6.18 -1.76
CA LEU A 25 -12.00 -5.87 -3.17
C LEU A 25 -13.41 -6.24 -3.65
N ASP A 26 -13.96 -5.44 -4.55
CA ASP A 26 -15.30 -5.63 -5.13
C ASP A 26 -15.28 -6.09 -6.59
N GLY A 27 -14.10 -6.34 -7.16
CA GLY A 27 -13.93 -6.65 -8.58
C GLY A 27 -13.63 -5.42 -9.45
N THR A 28 -13.47 -4.24 -8.86
CA THR A 28 -13.14 -3.00 -9.56
C THR A 28 -11.92 -2.31 -8.94
N ASN A 29 -11.43 -1.25 -9.60
CA ASN A 29 -10.33 -0.44 -9.08
C ASN A 29 -10.78 0.35 -7.85
N GLN A 30 -10.03 0.22 -6.75
CA GLN A 30 -10.30 0.89 -5.48
C GLN A 30 -9.08 1.64 -4.98
N GLN A 31 -9.27 2.84 -4.44
CA GLN A 31 -8.22 3.56 -3.72
C GLN A 31 -8.04 2.96 -2.32
N LEU A 32 -6.81 2.96 -1.80
CA LEU A 32 -6.53 2.49 -0.44
C LEU A 32 -7.00 3.46 0.65
N GLY A 33 -7.12 4.76 0.34
CA GLY A 33 -7.64 5.77 1.26
C GLY A 33 -7.28 7.19 0.85
N ASP A 34 -7.31 8.13 1.81
CA ASP A 34 -6.95 9.53 1.59
C ASP A 34 -6.16 10.08 2.80
N ALA A 35 -4.85 9.87 2.79
CA ALA A 35 -3.95 10.31 3.85
C ALA A 35 -2.53 10.50 3.33
N TYR A 36 -1.89 11.60 3.73
CA TYR A 36 -0.48 11.84 3.44
C TYR A 36 0.40 10.81 4.16
N CYS A 37 1.39 10.27 3.44
CA CYS A 37 2.30 9.24 3.93
C CYS A 37 3.71 9.40 3.35
N TYR A 38 4.74 8.94 4.06
CA TYR A 38 6.11 8.87 3.54
C TYR A 38 6.48 7.46 3.05
N ASP A 39 6.05 6.44 3.79
CA ASP A 39 6.24 5.04 3.47
C ASP A 39 4.90 4.31 3.59
N LEU A 40 4.63 3.45 2.63
CA LEU A 40 3.48 2.55 2.58
C LEU A 40 3.99 1.13 2.35
N ILE A 41 3.54 0.17 3.15
CA ILE A 41 3.72 -1.25 2.85
C ILE A 41 2.34 -1.79 2.51
N VAL A 42 2.24 -2.47 1.37
CA VAL A 42 1.01 -3.12 0.94
C VAL A 42 1.23 -4.62 0.87
N GLN A 43 0.25 -5.36 1.37
CA GLN A 43 0.30 -6.80 1.49
C GLN A 43 -0.99 -7.43 0.96
N SER A 44 -0.81 -8.52 0.21
CA SER A 44 -1.85 -9.47 -0.15
C SER A 44 -1.83 -10.60 0.89
N PRO A 45 -2.86 -10.79 1.72
CA PRO A 45 -2.87 -11.88 2.69
C PRO A 45 -2.83 -13.26 2.02
N PRO A 46 -2.24 -14.29 2.67
CA PRO A 46 -2.21 -15.65 2.11
C PRO A 46 -3.59 -16.31 2.04
N SER A 47 -4.62 -15.71 2.65
CA SER A 47 -6.02 -16.14 2.53
C SER A 47 -6.66 -15.77 1.19
N ASN A 48 -6.02 -14.91 0.40
CA ASN A 48 -6.49 -14.53 -0.92
C ASN A 48 -6.46 -15.74 -1.87
N ALA A 49 -7.47 -15.86 -2.72
CA ALA A 49 -7.58 -16.95 -3.68
C ALA A 49 -6.96 -16.60 -5.04
N ALA A 50 -6.85 -15.30 -5.34
CA ALA A 50 -6.29 -14.75 -6.57
C ALA A 50 -5.24 -13.67 -6.30
N ASN A 51 -4.55 -13.25 -7.35
CA ASN A 51 -3.60 -12.15 -7.29
C ASN A 51 -4.33 -10.81 -7.13
N VAL A 52 -3.63 -9.88 -6.50
CA VAL A 52 -4.02 -8.46 -6.42
C VAL A 52 -3.06 -7.65 -7.27
N GLU A 53 -3.56 -6.62 -7.93
CA GLU A 53 -2.77 -5.70 -8.73
C GLU A 53 -2.73 -4.33 -8.05
N LEU A 54 -1.57 -3.65 -8.08
CA LEU A 54 -1.39 -2.31 -7.52
C LEU A 54 -0.81 -1.35 -8.54
N GLY A 55 -1.25 -0.10 -8.50
CA GLY A 55 -0.73 0.92 -9.39
C GLY A 55 -0.99 2.34 -8.90
N GLY A 56 -0.32 3.29 -9.55
CA GLY A 56 -0.37 4.72 -9.23
C GLY A 56 -1.52 5.49 -9.90
N GLU A 57 -2.30 4.83 -10.76
CA GLU A 57 -3.35 5.43 -11.59
C GLU A 57 -4.68 4.71 -11.37
N ASN A 58 -5.80 5.39 -11.65
CA ASN A 58 -7.17 4.88 -11.47
C ASN A 58 -7.55 3.68 -12.38
N LEU A 59 -6.58 3.14 -13.11
CA LEU A 59 -6.72 2.00 -14.00
C LEU A 59 -5.55 1.04 -13.77
N VAL A 60 -5.67 0.21 -12.74
CA VAL A 60 -4.74 -0.88 -12.51
C VAL A 60 -5.30 -2.12 -13.18
N ALA A 61 -4.58 -2.57 -14.19
CA ALA A 61 -4.82 -3.83 -14.89
C ALA A 61 -3.45 -4.53 -15.01
N GLY A 62 -3.41 -5.87 -15.03
CA GLY A 62 -2.21 -6.70 -14.88
C GLY A 62 -1.01 -6.45 -15.80
N THR A 63 -1.10 -5.48 -16.72
CA THR A 63 0.00 -4.98 -17.54
C THR A 63 0.63 -3.67 -17.05
N ASN A 64 -0.09 -2.90 -16.23
CA ASN A 64 0.26 -1.52 -15.83
C ASN A 64 0.48 -1.38 -14.32
N GLY A 65 0.44 -2.49 -13.58
CA GLY A 65 0.58 -2.53 -12.13
C GLY A 65 1.59 -3.58 -11.66
N ILE A 66 1.89 -3.53 -10.37
CA ILE A 66 2.62 -4.58 -9.67
C ILE A 66 1.63 -5.67 -9.29
N VAL A 67 1.93 -6.93 -9.62
CA VAL A 67 1.11 -8.07 -9.23
C VAL A 67 1.61 -8.62 -7.90
N LEU A 68 0.75 -8.66 -6.88
CA LEU A 68 0.96 -9.35 -5.62
C LEU A 68 0.28 -10.71 -5.63
N GLN A 69 1.05 -11.76 -5.43
CA GLN A 69 0.54 -13.09 -5.14
C GLN A 69 0.02 -13.14 -3.70
N PRO A 70 -0.89 -14.07 -3.37
CA PRO A 70 -1.29 -14.33 -1.99
C PRO A 70 -0.06 -14.57 -1.08
N GLY A 71 0.08 -13.76 -0.04
CA GLY A 71 1.21 -13.77 0.88
C GLY A 71 2.30 -12.73 0.60
N ASP A 72 2.28 -12.08 -0.57
CA ASP A 72 3.29 -11.08 -0.92
C ASP A 72 3.11 -9.78 -0.12
N SER A 73 4.24 -9.12 0.14
CA SER A 73 4.31 -7.82 0.78
C SER A 73 5.36 -6.97 0.10
N ILE A 74 5.01 -5.74 -0.28
CA ILE A 74 5.91 -4.81 -0.95
C ILE A 74 5.88 -3.42 -0.30
N PRO A 75 7.04 -2.75 -0.17
CA PRO A 75 7.08 -1.33 0.11
C PRO A 75 6.78 -0.53 -1.16
N ILE A 76 5.98 0.53 -1.02
CA ILE A 76 5.62 1.49 -2.06
C ILE A 76 5.96 2.89 -1.54
N SER A 77 6.74 3.63 -2.32
CA SER A 77 6.93 5.06 -2.07
C SER A 77 5.76 5.84 -2.66
N ALA A 78 4.92 6.40 -1.79
CA ALA A 78 3.80 7.26 -2.16
C ALA A 78 3.75 8.46 -1.20
N GLN A 79 3.36 9.63 -1.70
CA GLN A 79 3.22 10.84 -0.86
C GLN A 79 1.82 10.96 -0.24
N ASN A 80 0.84 10.29 -0.84
CA ASN A 80 -0.51 10.12 -0.31
C ASN A 80 -1.02 8.73 -0.73
N ILE A 81 -1.65 8.00 0.20
CA ILE A 81 -2.25 6.68 -0.10
C ILE A 81 -3.37 6.75 -1.13
N SER A 82 -3.95 7.94 -1.38
CA SER A 82 -4.92 8.20 -2.44
C SER A 82 -4.36 8.03 -3.85
N GLN A 83 -3.03 8.00 -3.98
CA GLN A 83 -2.34 7.73 -5.23
C GLN A 83 -2.23 6.23 -5.51
N VAL A 84 -2.54 5.37 -4.54
CA VAL A 84 -2.42 3.92 -4.69
C VAL A 84 -3.80 3.32 -4.93
N TYR A 85 -3.93 2.73 -6.10
CA TYR A 85 -5.08 1.96 -6.51
C TYR A 85 -4.76 0.49 -6.47
N VAL A 86 -5.78 -0.30 -6.12
CA VAL A 86 -5.73 -1.75 -6.10
C VAL A 86 -6.87 -2.33 -6.90
N ASN A 87 -6.62 -3.46 -7.54
CA ASN A 87 -7.62 -4.22 -8.28
C ASN A 87 -7.42 -5.72 -8.05
N GLY A 88 -8.49 -6.49 -8.19
CA GLY A 88 -8.48 -7.93 -7.95
C GLY A 88 -9.90 -8.47 -7.97
N SER A 89 -10.03 -9.78 -7.78
CA SER A 89 -11.34 -10.43 -7.73
C SER A 89 -12.15 -9.97 -6.51
N ALA A 90 -13.47 -9.98 -6.62
CA ALA A 90 -14.33 -9.65 -5.50
C ALA A 90 -14.12 -10.63 -4.33
N GLY A 91 -13.97 -10.10 -3.11
CA GLY A 91 -13.72 -10.87 -1.89
C GLY A 91 -12.25 -11.04 -1.51
N GLU A 92 -11.31 -10.69 -2.39
CA GLU A 92 -9.89 -10.59 -2.05
C GLU A 92 -9.65 -9.42 -1.07
N ILE A 93 -8.58 -9.50 -0.27
CA ILE A 93 -8.26 -8.50 0.74
C ILE A 93 -6.91 -7.88 0.43
N VAL A 94 -6.78 -6.58 0.68
CA VAL A 94 -5.50 -5.87 0.73
C VAL A 94 -5.34 -5.29 2.12
N THR A 95 -4.21 -5.56 2.77
CA THR A 95 -3.82 -4.90 4.02
C THR A 95 -2.67 -3.96 3.76
N PHE A 96 -2.65 -2.83 4.43
CA PHE A 96 -1.59 -1.85 4.26
C PHE A 96 -1.25 -1.16 5.58
N MET A 97 0.00 -0.74 5.69
CA MET A 97 0.48 0.06 6.80
C MET A 97 1.27 1.25 6.29
N TYR A 98 1.10 2.39 6.93
CA TYR A 98 1.79 3.62 6.55
C TYR A 98 2.07 4.50 7.76
N PHE A 99 3.11 5.31 7.63
CA PHE A 99 3.39 6.38 8.58
C PHE A 99 2.76 7.67 8.05
N THR A 100 1.86 8.25 8.85
CA THR A 100 1.29 9.57 8.57
C THR A 100 2.28 10.67 8.93
N TYR A 101 2.20 11.80 8.23
CA TYR A 101 2.74 13.07 8.72
C TYR A 101 1.71 14.18 8.51
N ARG A 102 1.75 15.22 9.34
CA ARG A 102 1.03 16.46 9.02
C ARG A 102 1.82 17.18 7.92
N LYS A 103 1.18 17.46 6.79
CA LYS A 103 1.68 18.45 5.83
C LYS A 103 2.00 19.70 6.63
N ALA A 104 3.27 20.12 6.66
CA ALA A 104 3.62 21.41 7.24
C ALA A 104 2.72 22.46 6.58
N ALA A 105 1.99 23.22 7.38
CA ALA A 105 1.18 24.32 6.86
C ALA A 105 2.15 25.25 6.11
N GLN A 106 2.04 25.25 4.77
CA GLN A 106 2.75 26.20 3.91
C GLN A 106 2.05 27.54 3.96
#